data_AF-A0A8J8MTC0-F1
#
_entry.id   AF-A0A8J8MTC0-F1
#
_cell.length_a   1.000
_cell.length_b   1.000
_cell.length_c   1.000
_cell.angle_alpha   90.00
_cell.angle_beta   90.00
_cell.angle_gamma   90.00
#
_symmetry.space_group_name_H-M   'P 1'
#
loop_
_entity.id
_entity.type
_entity.pdbx_description
1 polymer ?
#
loop_
_entity_poly.entity_id
_entity_poly.type
_entity_poly.pdbx_seq_one_letter_code
_entity_poly.pdbx_strand_id
1 'polypeptide(L)'
;MKPEPTWPLHPPPGEVDTLRQYVQSLARCYGVPFESFCFYALNIAHYDEEARSFIRPTEDVLERLSVGLGMSIDDLRMFEERRRRNLARLWAEFEEWIATPEGRQRYAWAFQPRSQHLGTLIGDIPM
;
A
#
# COMPACT_ATOMS: atom_id res chain seq x y z
N MET A 1 -19.39 -20.66 3.17
CA MET A 1 -19.49 -20.21 1.76
C MET A 1 -19.08 -18.75 1.72
N LYS A 2 -18.29 -18.32 0.72
CA LYS A 2 -17.99 -16.90 0.54
C LYS A 2 -19.23 -16.21 -0.04
N PRO A 3 -19.70 -15.08 0.54
CA PRO A 3 -20.81 -14.34 -0.02
C PRO A 3 -20.42 -13.79 -1.40
N GLU A 4 -21.39 -13.65 -2.31
CA GLU A 4 -21.16 -13.02 -3.61
C GLU A 4 -20.86 -11.52 -3.40
N PRO A 5 -19.81 -10.96 -4.03
CA PRO A 5 -19.44 -9.57 -3.85
C PRO A 5 -20.53 -8.64 -4.40
N THR A 6 -20.97 -7.70 -3.58
CA THR A 6 -21.93 -6.67 -4.02
C THR A 6 -21.27 -5.54 -4.82
N TRP A 7 -19.95 -5.39 -4.70
CA TRP A 7 -19.17 -4.40 -5.44
C TRP A 7 -18.56 -5.04 -6.69
N PRO A 8 -19.00 -4.67 -7.91
CA PRO A 8 -18.53 -5.32 -9.15
C PRO A 8 -17.07 -5.01 -9.51
N LEU A 9 -16.47 -3.95 -8.94
CA LEU A 9 -15.11 -3.51 -9.22
C LEU A 9 -14.27 -3.59 -7.94
N HIS A 10 -13.61 -4.72 -7.72
CA HIS A 10 -12.69 -4.92 -6.62
C HIS A 10 -11.40 -5.58 -7.14
N PRO A 11 -10.30 -4.83 -7.36
CA PRO A 11 -9.03 -5.44 -7.70
C PRO A 11 -8.59 -6.38 -6.56
N PRO A 12 -7.74 -7.38 -6.84
CA PRO A 12 -7.11 -8.15 -5.78
C PRO A 12 -6.25 -7.21 -4.91
N PRO A 13 -6.19 -7.44 -3.59
CA PRO A 13 -5.29 -6.67 -2.72
C PRO A 13 -3.83 -6.94 -3.07
N GLY A 14 -3.00 -5.91 -2.95
CA GLY A 14 -1.55 -6.05 -3.09
C GLY A 14 -0.96 -6.93 -1.98
N GLU A 15 0.18 -7.56 -2.26
CA GLU A 15 0.82 -8.50 -1.34
C GLU A 15 1.22 -7.86 0.00
N VAL A 16 1.57 -6.56 -0.04
CA VAL A 16 2.02 -5.78 1.13
C VAL A 16 1.05 -4.64 1.48
N ASP A 17 -0.16 -4.67 0.94
CA ASP A 17 -1.18 -3.67 1.24
C ASP A 17 -1.67 -3.80 2.68
N THR A 18 -1.77 -2.66 3.36
CA THR A 18 -2.63 -2.51 4.54
C THR A 18 -4.10 -2.50 4.12
N LEU A 19 -5.02 -2.77 5.06
CA LEU A 19 -6.46 -2.68 4.77
C LEU A 19 -6.84 -1.28 4.27
N ARG A 20 -6.27 -0.21 4.85
CA ARG A 20 -6.47 1.16 4.39
C ARG A 20 -6.04 1.38 2.94
N GLN A 21 -4.84 0.94 2.57
CA GLN A 21 -4.33 1.08 1.20
C GLN A 21 -5.21 0.32 0.21
N TYR A 22 -5.71 -0.84 0.61
CA TYR A 22 -6.64 -1.58 -0.21
C TYR A 22 -7.97 -0.84 -0.42
N VAL A 23 -8.56 -0.28 0.64
CA VAL A 23 -9.77 0.54 0.53
C VAL A 23 -9.53 1.80 -0.32
N GLN A 24 -8.34 2.40 -0.25
CA GLN A 24 -7.95 3.50 -1.16
C GLN A 24 -7.87 3.04 -2.62
N SER A 25 -7.39 1.83 -2.88
CA SER A 25 -7.41 1.24 -4.23
C SER A 25 -8.84 1.03 -4.73
N LEU A 26 -9.75 0.57 -3.88
CA LEU A 26 -11.18 0.47 -4.22
C LEU A 26 -11.75 1.84 -4.60
N ALA A 27 -11.55 2.87 -3.77
CA ALA A 27 -12.02 4.23 -4.06
C ALA A 27 -11.52 4.74 -5.42
N ARG A 28 -10.23 4.49 -5.72
CA ARG A 28 -9.64 4.81 -7.03
C ARG A 28 -10.28 4.04 -8.18
N CYS A 29 -10.56 2.75 -8.01
CA CYS A 29 -11.24 1.94 -9.03
C CYS A 29 -12.66 2.44 -9.33
N TYR A 30 -13.35 2.97 -8.32
CA TYR A 30 -14.66 3.60 -8.48
C TYR A 30 -14.62 5.06 -8.93
N GLY A 31 -13.42 5.67 -9.07
CA GLY A 31 -13.27 7.06 -9.49
C GLY A 31 -13.77 8.08 -8.46
N VAL A 32 -13.82 7.71 -7.18
CA VAL A 32 -14.34 8.57 -6.10
C VAL A 32 -13.25 8.90 -5.07
N PRO A 33 -13.33 10.05 -4.37
CA PRO A 33 -12.46 10.35 -3.25
C PRO A 33 -12.55 9.28 -2.16
N PHE A 34 -11.45 9.03 -1.46
CA PHE A 34 -11.36 8.02 -0.42
C PHE A 34 -12.36 8.26 0.73
N GLU A 35 -12.51 9.51 1.14
CA GLU A 35 -13.44 9.93 2.18
C GLU A 35 -14.90 9.70 1.74
N SER A 36 -15.21 9.98 0.48
CA SER A 36 -16.54 9.72 -0.10
C SER A 36 -16.83 8.23 -0.17
N PHE A 37 -15.85 7.42 -0.57
CA PHE A 37 -16.00 5.96 -0.54
C PHE A 37 -16.28 5.47 0.88
N CYS A 38 -15.47 5.90 1.86
CA CYS A 38 -15.65 5.50 3.26
C CYS A 38 -17.02 5.93 3.81
N PHE A 39 -17.49 7.12 3.44
CA PHE A 39 -18.81 7.59 3.85
C PHE A 39 -19.94 6.77 3.23
N TYR A 40 -19.99 6.65 1.91
CA TYR A 40 -21.11 6.00 1.22
C TYR A 40 -21.09 4.47 1.35
N ALA A 41 -19.91 3.85 1.29
CA ALA A 41 -19.79 2.39 1.26
C ALA A 41 -19.63 1.79 2.67
N LEU A 42 -19.02 2.51 3.60
CA LEU A 42 -18.66 2.00 4.93
C LEU A 42 -19.34 2.74 6.08
N ASN A 43 -20.12 3.78 5.78
CA ASN A 43 -20.79 4.62 6.77
C ASN A 43 -19.82 5.28 7.78
N ILE A 44 -18.61 5.61 7.34
CA ILE A 44 -17.61 6.32 8.15
C ILE A 44 -17.73 7.83 7.88
N ALA A 45 -18.04 8.62 8.92
CA ALA A 45 -18.22 10.06 8.79
C ALA A 45 -16.96 10.76 8.28
N HIS A 46 -17.09 11.80 7.43
CA HIS A 46 -15.96 12.51 6.81
C HIS A 46 -14.91 13.09 7.79
N TYR A 47 -15.28 13.37 9.03
CA TYR A 47 -14.34 13.89 10.05
C TYR A 47 -13.68 12.78 10.89
N ASP A 48 -14.15 11.53 10.78
CA ASP A 48 -13.63 10.40 11.56
C ASP A 48 -12.37 9.79 10.91
N GLU A 49 -11.23 10.45 11.12
CA GLU A 49 -9.93 10.00 10.62
C GLU A 49 -9.46 8.70 11.28
N GLU A 50 -9.83 8.48 12.55
CA GLU A 50 -9.45 7.28 13.29
C GLU A 50 -10.11 6.05 12.68
N ALA A 51 -11.41 6.08 12.41
CA ALA A 51 -12.10 4.99 11.72
C ALA A 51 -11.54 4.76 10.30
N ARG A 52 -11.21 5.83 9.57
CA ARG A 52 -10.56 5.73 8.23
C ARG A 52 -9.10 5.28 8.27
N SER A 53 -8.48 5.16 9.45
CA SER A 53 -7.14 4.58 9.58
C SER A 53 -7.15 3.07 9.38
N PHE A 54 -8.29 2.40 9.67
CA PHE A 54 -8.44 0.95 9.67
C PHE A 54 -7.40 0.21 10.53
N ILE A 55 -6.80 0.88 11.54
CA ILE A 55 -5.89 0.23 12.50
C ILE A 55 -6.68 -0.72 13.42
N ARG A 56 -7.88 -0.29 13.82
CA ARG A 56 -8.84 -1.06 14.63
C ARG A 56 -10.24 -0.91 14.04
N PRO A 57 -10.52 -1.50 12.87
CA PRO A 57 -11.83 -1.39 12.26
C PRO A 57 -12.88 -2.04 13.17
N THR A 58 -14.04 -1.41 13.27
CA THR A 58 -15.19 -1.98 13.99
C THR A 58 -15.76 -3.17 13.22
N GLU A 59 -16.49 -4.05 13.90
CA GLU A 59 -17.18 -5.18 13.24
C GLU A 59 -18.11 -4.71 12.13
N ASP A 60 -18.88 -3.65 12.39
CA ASP A 60 -19.74 -2.97 11.42
C ASP A 60 -19.04 -2.60 10.10
N VAL A 61 -17.78 -2.15 10.18
CA VAL A 61 -16.98 -1.80 9.00
C VAL A 61 -16.47 -3.05 8.31
N LEU A 62 -16.04 -4.06 9.08
CA LEU A 62 -15.58 -5.35 8.55
C LEU A 62 -16.72 -6.12 7.85
N GLU A 63 -17.93 -6.08 8.39
CA GLU A 63 -19.12 -6.68 7.78
C GLU A 63 -19.45 -6.02 6.44
N ARG A 64 -19.47 -4.68 6.38
CA ARG A 64 -19.71 -3.93 5.13
C ARG A 64 -18.65 -4.24 4.09
N LEU A 65 -17.38 -4.30 4.48
CA LEU A 65 -16.29 -4.72 3.60
C LEU A 65 -16.45 -6.18 3.15
N SER A 66 -16.84 -7.08 4.04
CA SER A 66 -17.05 -8.50 3.74
C SER A 66 -18.13 -8.69 2.68
N VAL A 67 -19.27 -8.00 2.84
CA VAL A 67 -20.38 -7.99 1.87
C VAL A 67 -20.00 -7.30 0.57
N GLY A 68 -19.28 -6.18 0.64
CA GLY A 68 -18.77 -5.46 -0.51
C GLY A 68 -17.87 -6.35 -1.39
N LEU A 69 -16.93 -7.03 -0.77
CA LEU A 69 -15.81 -7.71 -1.43
C LEU A 69 -16.02 -9.21 -1.63
N GLY A 70 -17.04 -9.81 -1.04
CA GLY A 70 -17.19 -11.28 -1.01
C GLY A 70 -16.05 -11.97 -0.23
N MET A 71 -15.38 -11.23 0.66
CA MET A 71 -14.28 -11.72 1.50
C MET A 71 -14.78 -12.07 2.89
N SER A 72 -14.19 -13.05 3.56
CA SER A 72 -14.53 -13.32 4.96
C SER A 72 -13.99 -12.21 5.88
N ILE A 73 -14.64 -11.98 7.02
CA ILE A 73 -14.14 -11.05 8.05
C ILE A 73 -12.75 -11.50 8.54
N ASP A 74 -12.52 -12.79 8.66
CA ASP A 74 -11.21 -13.32 9.04
C ASP A 74 -10.13 -12.96 8.00
N ASP A 75 -10.42 -13.10 6.70
CA ASP A 75 -9.49 -12.66 5.64
C ASP A 75 -9.17 -11.15 5.74
N LEU A 76 -10.15 -10.32 6.11
CA LEU A 76 -9.97 -8.88 6.29
C LEU A 76 -9.09 -8.56 7.51
N ARG A 77 -9.29 -9.25 8.64
CA ARG A 77 -8.45 -9.10 9.84
C ARG A 77 -7.00 -9.53 9.60
N MET A 78 -6.79 -10.47 8.68
CA MET A 78 -5.48 -11.03 8.36
C MET A 78 -4.60 -10.11 7.47
N PHE A 79 -5.08 -8.94 7.04
CA PHE A 79 -4.30 -8.03 6.18
C PHE A 79 -2.94 -7.68 6.78
N GLU A 80 -2.87 -7.30 8.06
CA GLU A 80 -1.62 -6.86 8.67
C GLU A 80 -0.63 -8.03 8.84
N GLU A 81 -1.13 -9.22 9.20
CA GLU A 81 -0.28 -10.40 9.31
C GLU A 81 0.23 -10.86 7.94
N ARG A 82 -0.65 -10.88 6.91
CA ARG A 82 -0.26 -11.18 5.53
C ARG A 82 0.79 -10.19 5.04
N ARG A 83 0.57 -8.90 5.27
CA ARG A 83 1.52 -7.84 4.92
C ARG A 83 2.88 -8.07 5.57
N ARG A 84 2.92 -8.36 6.88
CA ARG A 84 4.17 -8.60 7.61
C ARG A 84 4.94 -9.80 7.05
N ARG A 85 4.24 -10.91 6.80
CA ARG A 85 4.84 -12.12 6.22
C ARG A 85 5.40 -11.86 4.82
N ASN A 86 4.61 -11.20 3.97
CA ASN A 86 5.03 -10.89 2.61
C ASN A 86 6.17 -9.88 2.56
N LEU A 87 6.16 -8.87 3.42
CA LEU A 87 7.27 -7.91 3.52
C LEU A 87 8.56 -8.60 3.98
N ALA A 88 8.49 -9.49 4.96
CA ALA A 88 9.65 -10.27 5.41
C ALA A 88 10.21 -11.16 4.28
N ARG A 89 9.34 -11.82 3.51
CA ARG A 89 9.75 -12.61 2.34
C ARG A 89 10.44 -11.75 1.29
N LEU A 90 9.80 -10.65 0.88
CA LEU A 90 10.36 -9.74 -0.14
C LEU A 90 11.67 -9.10 0.32
N TRP A 91 11.81 -8.83 1.61
CA TRP A 91 13.05 -8.32 2.18
C TRP A 91 14.17 -9.36 2.12
N ALA A 92 13.89 -10.62 2.46
CA ALA A 92 14.86 -11.71 2.33
C ALA A 92 15.30 -11.93 0.87
N GLU A 93 14.35 -11.94 -0.07
CA GLU A 93 14.63 -12.03 -1.51
C GLU A 93 15.51 -10.86 -1.99
N PHE A 94 15.25 -9.66 -1.48
CA PHE A 94 16.06 -8.49 -1.76
C PHE A 94 17.48 -8.62 -1.18
N GLU A 95 17.62 -9.08 0.06
CA GLU A 95 18.92 -9.32 0.70
C GLU A 95 19.77 -10.33 -0.07
N GLU A 96 19.17 -11.45 -0.50
CA GLU A 96 19.83 -12.45 -1.34
C GLU A 96 20.28 -11.86 -2.69
N TRP A 97 19.42 -11.05 -3.32
CA TRP A 97 19.75 -10.41 -4.58
C TRP A 97 20.91 -9.42 -4.45
N ILE A 98 20.91 -8.55 -3.43
CA ILE A 98 22.03 -7.61 -3.20
C ILE A 98 23.29 -8.32 -2.68
N ALA A 99 23.23 -9.58 -2.25
CA ALA A 99 24.42 -10.36 -1.96
C ALA A 99 25.17 -10.78 -3.24
N THR A 100 24.55 -10.71 -4.41
CA THR A 100 25.20 -10.96 -5.70
C THR A 100 25.99 -9.74 -6.20
N PRO A 101 27.09 -9.91 -6.96
CA PRO A 101 27.81 -8.79 -7.58
C PRO A 101 26.93 -7.95 -8.52
N GLU A 102 26.10 -8.58 -9.34
CA GLU A 102 25.18 -7.90 -10.26
C GLU A 102 24.13 -7.09 -9.50
N GLY A 103 23.53 -7.67 -8.46
CA GLY A 103 22.55 -7.00 -7.62
C GLY A 103 23.11 -5.77 -6.92
N ARG A 104 24.31 -5.87 -6.33
CA ARG A 104 24.99 -4.70 -5.74
C ARG A 104 25.24 -3.59 -6.76
N GLN A 105 25.76 -3.95 -7.94
CA GLN A 105 26.09 -2.96 -8.95
C GLN A 105 24.84 -2.23 -9.45
N ARG A 106 23.75 -2.97 -9.73
CA ARG A 106 22.46 -2.37 -10.12
C ARG A 106 21.86 -1.50 -9.02
N TYR A 107 21.86 -1.98 -7.78
CA TYR A 107 21.36 -1.20 -6.66
C TYR A 107 22.15 0.11 -6.48
N ALA A 108 23.49 0.04 -6.50
CA ALA A 108 24.34 1.22 -6.40
C ALA A 108 24.11 2.21 -7.55
N TRP A 109 23.89 1.74 -8.78
CA TRP A 109 23.55 2.61 -9.91
C TRP A 109 22.18 3.29 -9.75
N ALA A 110 21.15 2.54 -9.36
CA ALA A 110 19.77 3.04 -9.26
C ALA A 110 19.57 4.00 -8.07
N PHE A 111 20.30 3.81 -6.98
CA PHE A 111 20.12 4.54 -5.72
C PHE A 111 21.34 5.38 -5.33
N GLN A 112 22.17 5.76 -6.30
CA GLN A 112 23.27 6.70 -6.09
C GLN A 112 22.74 8.04 -5.52
N PRO A 113 23.36 8.59 -4.46
CA PRO A 113 23.03 9.93 -4.00
C PRO A 113 23.25 10.92 -5.14
N ARG A 114 22.23 11.73 -5.50
CA ARG A 114 22.38 12.87 -6.42
C ARG A 114 23.19 13.99 -5.77
N SER A 115 24.45 13.73 -5.45
CA SER A 115 25.29 14.66 -4.69
C SER A 115 26.70 14.64 -5.25
N GLN A 116 26.90 15.13 -6.49
CA GLN A 116 28.22 15.50 -7.00
C GLN A 116 28.22 16.32 -8.32
N HIS A 117 27.27 17.26 -8.50
CA HIS A 117 27.31 18.21 -9.63
C HIS A 117 27.33 19.70 -9.23
N LEU A 118 27.82 20.02 -8.02
CA LEU A 118 28.12 21.41 -7.63
C LEU A 118 29.53 21.51 -7.05
N GLY A 119 30.53 21.22 -7.88
CA GLY A 119 31.93 21.21 -7.44
C GLY A 119 32.95 21.34 -8.55
N THR A 120 32.65 22.04 -9.65
CA THR A 120 33.68 22.43 -10.63
C THR A 120 33.28 23.67 -11.42
N LEU A 121 33.12 24.81 -10.75
CA LEU A 121 33.10 26.13 -11.40
C LEU A 121 33.79 27.17 -10.50
N ILE A 122 35.02 26.89 -10.06
CA ILE A 122 35.97 27.96 -9.70
C ILE A 122 37.33 27.53 -10.23
N GLY A 123 37.67 28.06 -11.40
CA GLY A 123 38.91 27.76 -12.11
C GLY A 123 38.73 28.21 -13.54
N ASP A 124 38.93 29.51 -13.76
CA ASP A 124 39.42 30.15 -15.00
C ASP A 124 38.78 31.55 -15.19
N ILE A 125 39.35 32.53 -14.51
CA ILE A 125 39.46 33.88 -15.05
C ILE A 125 40.97 34.16 -15.16
N PRO A 126 41.54 34.20 -16.37
CA PRO A 126 42.92 34.64 -16.55
C PRO A 126 43.01 36.16 -16.44
N MET A 127 43.98 36.61 -15.61
CA MET A 127 44.61 37.94 -15.45
C MET A 127 43.73 39.18 -15.62
#